data_AF-A0A2S9GP75-F1
#
_entry.id   AF-A0A2S9GP75-F1
#
_cell.length_a   1.000
_cell.length_b   1.000
_cell.length_c   1.000
_cell.angle_alpha   90.00
_cell.angle_beta   90.00
_cell.angle_gamma   90.00
#
_symmetry.space_group_name_H-M   'P 1'
#
loop_
_entity.id
_entity.type
_entity.pdbx_description
1 polymer ?
#
loop_
_entity_poly.entity_id
_entity_poly.type
_entity_poly.pdbx_seq_one_letter_code
_entity_poly.pdbx_strand_id
1 'polypeptide(L)' 'PVQGETPAEIIANNRESGFAVIGTPDDAIAKIEELVEASNGGFGAFLLFDHDWAPPAAKLHSYELFAQYVIPHFTG' A
#
# COMPACT_ATOMS: atom_id res chain seq x y z
N PRO A 1 -1.10 -5.86 14.58
CA PRO A 1 -1.82 -5.42 15.80
C PRO A 1 -1.90 -3.89 15.79
N VAL A 2 -2.99 -3.28 16.26
CA VAL A 2 -3.09 -1.82 16.33
C VAL A 2 -2.05 -1.31 17.33
N GLN A 3 -1.21 -0.38 16.91
CA GLN A 3 -0.18 0.27 17.74
C GLN A 3 -0.43 1.76 17.72
N GLY A 4 -0.71 2.37 18.87
CA GLY A 4 -1.07 3.79 18.99
C GLY A 4 -2.51 3.99 19.47
N GLU A 5 -2.78 5.15 20.06
CA GLU A 5 -4.09 5.50 20.64
C GLU A 5 -4.86 6.46 19.74
N THR A 6 -4.17 7.25 18.92
CA THR A 6 -4.77 8.16 17.95
C THR A 6 -4.63 7.65 16.51
N PRO A 7 -5.53 8.05 15.58
CA PRO A 7 -5.37 7.70 14.17
C PRO A 7 -4.02 8.12 13.59
N ALA A 8 -3.50 9.29 13.99
CA ALA A 8 -2.21 9.79 13.53
C ALA A 8 -1.05 8.88 13.99
N GLU A 9 -1.05 8.46 15.25
CA GLU A 9 -0.07 7.50 15.77
C GLU A 9 -0.17 6.15 15.09
N ILE A 10 -1.38 5.65 14.86
CA ILE A 10 -1.58 4.36 14.19
C ILE A 10 -1.01 4.40 12.76
N ILE A 11 -1.24 5.48 12.02
CA ILE A 11 -0.70 5.67 10.67
C ILE A 11 0.83 5.74 10.71
N ALA A 12 1.40 6.53 11.62
CA ALA A 12 2.85 6.66 11.78
C ALA A 12 3.51 5.32 12.12
N ASN A 13 2.96 4.59 13.10
CA ASN A 13 3.50 3.30 13.55
C ASN A 13 3.42 2.22 12.45
N ASN A 14 2.37 2.23 11.61
CA ASN A 14 2.28 1.32 10.46
C ASN A 14 3.34 1.63 9.41
N ARG A 15 3.62 2.92 9.17
CA ARG A 15 4.69 3.34 8.27
C ARG A 15 6.07 2.91 8.79
N GLU A 16 6.35 3.12 10.07
CA GLU A 16 7.64 2.74 10.68
C GLU A 16 7.86 1.22 10.74
N SER A 17 6.82 0.45 11.08
CA SER A 17 6.91 -1.01 11.14
C SER A 17 6.91 -1.68 9.76
N GLY A 18 6.48 -0.97 8.72
CA GLY A 18 6.27 -1.53 7.38
C GLY A 18 5.10 -2.52 7.29
N PHE A 19 4.23 -2.58 8.31
CA PHE A 19 3.13 -3.54 8.35
C PHE A 19 2.04 -3.24 7.32
N ALA A 20 1.70 -1.96 7.12
CA ALA A 20 0.68 -1.53 6.17
C ALA A 20 1.02 -0.15 5.60
N VAL A 21 0.55 0.12 4.39
CA VAL A 21 0.59 1.44 3.75
C VAL A 21 -0.81 2.04 3.83
N ILE A 22 -0.92 3.21 4.46
CA ILE A 22 -2.17 3.97 4.61
C ILE A 22 -1.88 5.38 4.10
N GLY A 23 -2.48 5.77 2.98
CA GLY A 23 -2.14 7.04 2.33
C GLY A 23 -2.67 7.17 0.91
N THR A 24 -1.93 7.91 0.08
CA THR A 24 -2.24 8.21 -1.32
C THR A 24 -1.67 7.16 -2.27
N PRO A 25 -2.00 7.19 -3.58
CA PRO A 25 -1.30 6.38 -4.58
C PRO A 25 0.22 6.57 -4.57
N ASP A 26 0.71 7.78 -4.33
CA ASP A 26 2.16 8.05 -4.26
C ASP A 26 2.83 7.32 -3.10
N ASP A 27 2.16 7.22 -1.94
CA ASP A 27 2.65 6.45 -0.80
C ASP A 27 2.75 4.94 -1.15
N ALA A 28 1.80 4.43 -1.93
CA ALA A 28 1.83 3.05 -2.40
C ALA A 28 2.97 2.80 -3.40
N ILE A 29 3.20 3.72 -4.34
CA ILE A 29 4.31 3.67 -5.30
C ILE A 29 5.63 3.65 -4.54
N ALA A 30 5.87 4.60 -3.64
CA ALA A 30 7.11 4.70 -2.88
C ALA A 30 7.40 3.42 -2.09
N LYS A 31 6.37 2.78 -1.51
CA LYS A 31 6.57 1.52 -0.79
C LYS A 31 6.91 0.36 -1.73
N ILE A 32 6.25 0.26 -2.87
CA ILE A 32 6.54 -0.81 -3.84
C ILE A 32 7.96 -0.64 -4.41
N GLU A 33 8.41 0.59 -4.67
CA GLU A 33 9.80 0.88 -5.08
C GLU A 33 10.81 0.42 -4.02
N GLU A 34 10.55 0.71 -2.74
CA GLU A 34 11.39 0.22 -1.63
C GLU A 34 11.49 -1.32 -1.61
N LEU A 35 10.37 -2.01 -1.88
CA LEU A 35 10.34 -3.47 -1.96
C LEU A 35 11.10 -4.01 -3.18
N VAL A 36 10.99 -3.34 -4.34
CA VAL A 36 11.73 -3.70 -5.55
C VAL A 36 13.23 -3.56 -5.30
N GLU A 37 13.67 -2.44 -4.72
CA GLU A 37 15.07 -2.22 -4.39
C GLU A 37 15.58 -3.28 -3.39
N ALA A 38 14.83 -3.53 -2.31
CA ALA A 38 15.18 -4.52 -1.30
C ALA A 38 15.24 -5.96 -1.83
N SER A 39 14.52 -6.26 -2.91
CA SER A 39 14.49 -7.61 -3.50
C SER A 39 15.74 -7.98 -4.31
N ASN A 40 16.64 -7.03 -4.56
CA ASN A 40 17.92 -7.26 -5.26
C ASN A 40 17.76 -7.99 -6.62
N GLY A 41 16.83 -7.49 -7.45
CA GLY A 41 16.51 -8.07 -8.76
C GLY A 41 15.03 -8.02 -9.14
N GLY A 42 14.16 -7.49 -8.27
CA GLY A 42 12.73 -7.38 -8.48
C GLY A 42 11.96 -8.64 -8.08
N PHE A 43 10.64 -8.57 -8.22
CA PHE A 43 9.73 -9.70 -8.12
C PHE A 43 8.87 -9.79 -9.38
N GLY A 44 8.47 -11.02 -9.76
CA GLY A 44 7.69 -11.24 -10.99
C GLY A 44 6.22 -10.81 -10.90
N ALA A 45 5.68 -10.69 -9.68
CA ALA A 45 4.32 -10.23 -9.44
C ALA A 45 4.19 -9.62 -8.04
N PHE A 46 3.38 -8.56 -7.93
CA PHE A 46 2.93 -8.01 -6.65
C PHE A 46 1.48 -8.42 -6.42
N LEU A 47 1.20 -9.05 -5.27
CA LEU A 47 -0.16 -9.46 -4.90
C LEU A 47 -0.73 -8.47 -3.88
N LEU A 48 -1.88 -7.88 -4.22
CA LEU A 48 -2.64 -7.09 -3.26
C LEU A 48 -3.31 -8.02 -2.25
N PHE A 49 -2.99 -7.83 -0.97
CA PHE A 49 -3.63 -8.57 0.10
C PHE A 49 -5.00 -7.93 0.42
N ASP A 50 -6.08 -8.60 0.05
CA ASP A 50 -7.44 -8.13 0.37
C ASP A 50 -7.91 -8.61 1.75
N HIS A 51 -8.62 -7.74 2.46
CA HIS A 51 -9.32 -8.03 3.70
C HIS A 51 -10.58 -7.16 3.78
N ASP A 52 -11.56 -7.56 4.59
CA ASP A 52 -12.78 -6.77 4.81
C ASP A 52 -12.55 -5.60 5.79
N TRP A 53 -11.58 -4.73 5.47
CA TRP A 53 -11.24 -3.53 6.24
C TRP A 53 -12.10 -2.32 5.93
N ALA A 54 -12.84 -2.34 4.82
CA ALA A 54 -13.67 -1.22 4.41
C ALA A 54 -14.96 -1.72 3.73
N PRO A 55 -16.02 -0.88 3.69
CA PRO A 55 -17.21 -1.16 2.90
C PRO A 55 -16.85 -1.45 1.42
N PRO A 56 -17.63 -2.29 0.71
CA PRO A 56 -17.28 -2.73 -0.65
C PRO A 56 -16.97 -1.59 -1.63
N ALA A 57 -17.73 -0.50 -1.60
CA ALA A 57 -17.52 0.65 -2.47
C ALA A 57 -16.15 1.33 -2.24
N ALA A 58 -15.71 1.43 -0.99
CA ALA A 58 -14.40 2.00 -0.66
C ALA A 58 -13.26 1.07 -1.09
N LYS A 59 -13.43 -0.26 -0.98
CA LYS A 59 -12.45 -1.23 -1.50
C LYS A 59 -12.31 -1.13 -3.01
N LEU A 60 -13.43 -1.11 -3.74
CA LEU A 60 -13.43 -0.96 -5.19
C LEU A 60 -12.76 0.34 -5.63
N HIS A 61 -13.04 1.45 -4.94
CA HIS A 61 -12.36 2.71 -5.21
C HIS A 61 -10.84 2.63 -4.96
N SER A 62 -10.40 1.94 -3.91
CA SER A 62 -8.96 1.68 -3.69
C SER A 62 -8.34 0.91 -4.86
N TYR A 63 -9.01 -0.12 -5.39
CA TYR A 63 -8.52 -0.85 -6.55
C TYR A 63 -8.51 -0.01 -7.83
N GLU A 64 -9.49 0.87 -8.03
CA GLU A 64 -9.48 1.84 -9.13
C GLU A 64 -8.27 2.77 -9.03
N LEU A 65 -7.94 3.25 -7.81
CA LEU A 65 -6.75 4.08 -7.60
C LEU A 65 -5.46 3.31 -7.93
N PHE A 66 -5.35 2.03 -7.53
CA PHE A 66 -4.23 1.19 -7.93
C PHE A 66 -4.15 1.03 -9.45
N ALA A 67 -5.27 0.71 -10.10
CA ALA A 67 -5.33 0.49 -11.55
C ALA A 67 -5.01 1.75 -12.36
N GLN A 68 -5.45 2.93 -11.91
CA GLN A 68 -5.28 4.18 -12.63
C GLN A 68 -3.93 4.88 -12.36
N TYR A 69 -3.40 4.79 -11.13
CA TYR A 69 -2.27 5.62 -10.70
C TYR A 69 -1.04 4.81 -10.28
N VAL A 70 -1.21 3.62 -9.68
CA VAL A 70 -0.07 2.86 -9.13
C VAL A 70 0.50 1.88 -10.15
N ILE A 71 -0.33 1.00 -10.71
CA ILE A 71 0.10 -0.06 -11.65
C ILE A 71 0.78 0.52 -12.90
N PRO A 72 0.26 1.61 -13.53
CA PRO A 72 0.92 2.20 -14.70
C PRO A 72 2.35 2.67 -14.44
N HIS A 73 2.70 3.05 -13.21
CA HIS A 73 4.07 3.45 -12.83
C HIS A 73 5.09 2.31 -12.97
N PHE A 74 4.65 1.05 -12.81
CA PHE A 74 5.52 -0.13 -12.86
C PHE A 74 5.40 -0.94 -14.16
N THR A 75 4.44 -0.60 -15.02
CA THR A 75 4.13 -1.36 -16.25
C THR A 75 4.25 -0.51 -17.53
N GLY A 76 4.68 0.75 -17.40
CA GLY A 76 4.94 1.70 -18.48
C GLY A 76 6.42 1.99 -18.66
#